data_AF-A0A9W9VNW3-F1
#
_entry.id   AF-A0A9W9VNW3-F1
#
_cell.length_a   1.000
_cell.length_b   1.000
_cell.length_c   1.000
_cell.angle_alpha   90.00
_cell.angle_beta   90.00
_cell.angle_gamma   90.00
#
_symmetry.space_group_name_H-M   'P 1'
#
loop_
_entity.id
_entity.type
_entity.pdbx_description
1 polymer ?
#
loop_
_entity_poly.entity_id
_entity_poly.type
_entity_poly.pdbx_seq_one_letter_code
_entity_poly.pdbx_strand_id
1 'polypeptide(L)'
;MATTTRSIRDLSAKLPPTQLRSTSWADGTNPVDPSTRSPVDPDLLQASVESPAIFVVASHTSLCFATFLVPPSVAETGKSTLFQRPFFRLVIQGQAWVAMFFVLLGFVNSLKPLQLARSGAVSEALGSLSTGAFRRTGRLVFPAALVTFLTWLVSQFGAFQLARRVDAFWLRSTAPKPSVSLVAAVEGLVREFAGTWLYGENSYDQPQWALLPLFRGSLYVFMTLLALVNTTPRFRLCAEILLYVWRWATLRSGVGMNIFAGMMLAELSLSTSNCQISASLKPRALFQTIPYGLVILGLYLCSFPDEYAEQAAWSSQLAHIGDAVFLKGSNMSRYFASIGAQMVCLGAMLSPTLRRILSNRVLLWLGSISFPST
;
A
#
# COMPACT_ATOMS: atom_id res chain seq x y z
N MET A 1 -26.23 68.00 -23.99
CA MET A 1 -25.47 68.51 -22.83
C MET A 1 -25.09 67.33 -21.95
N ALA A 2 -23.79 67.18 -21.69
CA ALA A 2 -23.13 66.34 -20.68
C ALA A 2 -23.27 64.80 -20.72
N THR A 3 -22.27 64.21 -21.38
CA THR A 3 -21.66 62.90 -21.20
C THR A 3 -21.33 62.59 -19.72
N THR A 4 -21.58 61.37 -19.24
CA THR A 4 -20.69 60.73 -18.23
C THR A 4 -20.76 59.21 -18.33
N THR A 5 -19.68 58.65 -18.87
CA THR A 5 -19.21 57.27 -18.79
C THR A 5 -19.21 56.74 -17.35
N ARG A 6 -19.97 55.67 -17.07
CA ARG A 6 -19.77 54.84 -15.87
C ARG A 6 -19.11 53.51 -16.25
N SER A 7 -17.98 53.33 -15.59
CA SER A 7 -16.95 52.31 -15.75
C SER A 7 -17.45 50.88 -15.53
N ILE A 8 -16.93 49.94 -16.34
CA ILE A 8 -17.08 48.48 -16.24
C ILE A 8 -16.39 47.90 -14.97
N ARG A 9 -15.97 48.75 -14.02
CA ARG A 9 -15.34 48.33 -12.74
C ARG A 9 -16.28 48.17 -11.55
N ASP A 10 -17.58 48.49 -11.67
CA ASP A 10 -18.52 48.47 -10.52
C ASP A 10 -19.41 47.21 -10.41
N LEU A 11 -19.16 46.16 -11.19
CA LEU A 11 -19.89 44.87 -11.13
C LEU A 11 -19.12 43.74 -10.42
N SER A 12 -17.95 44.02 -9.85
CA SER A 12 -17.05 43.02 -9.25
C SER A 12 -17.18 42.87 -7.72
N ALA A 13 -18.15 43.49 -7.07
CA ALA A 13 -18.23 43.51 -5.60
C ALA A 13 -19.66 43.27 -5.11
N LYS A 14 -20.15 42.02 -5.21
CA LYS A 14 -21.30 41.48 -4.44
C LYS A 14 -21.58 40.00 -4.75
N LEU A 15 -20.57 39.14 -4.65
CA LEU A 15 -20.79 37.70 -4.49
C LEU A 15 -20.27 37.30 -3.10
N PRO A 16 -21.10 36.70 -2.23
CA PRO A 16 -20.63 36.24 -0.93
C PRO A 16 -19.57 35.15 -1.15
N PRO A 17 -18.53 35.06 -0.29
CA PRO A 17 -17.57 33.96 -0.37
C PRO A 17 -18.34 32.65 -0.19
N THR A 18 -18.31 31.82 -1.22
CA THR A 18 -18.80 30.44 -1.17
C THR A 18 -18.13 29.77 0.01
N GLN A 19 -18.92 29.54 1.05
CA GLN A 19 -18.58 28.66 2.15
C GLN A 19 -18.27 27.30 1.54
N LEU A 20 -16.98 27.00 1.35
CA LEU A 20 -16.50 25.62 1.27
C LEU A 20 -16.88 24.99 2.60
N ARG A 21 -18.07 24.36 2.58
CA ARG A 21 -18.65 23.61 3.69
C ARG A 21 -17.56 22.72 4.25
N SER A 22 -17.16 22.96 5.49
CA SER A 22 -16.32 22.04 6.23
C SER A 22 -17.04 20.70 6.25
N THR A 23 -16.49 19.70 5.56
CA THR A 23 -16.96 18.32 5.69
C THR A 23 -16.45 17.80 7.03
N SER A 24 -17.15 18.21 8.10
CA SER A 24 -17.09 17.50 9.37
C SER A 24 -17.68 16.11 9.14
N TRP A 25 -17.03 15.10 9.69
CA TRP A 25 -17.35 13.67 9.53
C TRP A 25 -18.75 13.25 10.02
N ALA A 26 -19.56 14.18 10.53
CA ALA A 26 -20.88 13.93 11.11
C ALA A 26 -22.05 13.85 10.11
N ASP A 27 -21.88 14.28 8.85
CA ASP A 27 -22.99 14.32 7.86
C ASP A 27 -23.26 12.97 7.15
N GLY A 28 -22.53 11.90 7.49
CA GLY A 28 -22.59 10.59 6.82
C GLY A 28 -23.87 9.75 7.05
N THR A 29 -24.92 10.31 7.64
CA THR A 29 -26.16 9.57 7.97
C THR A 29 -27.37 9.93 7.11
N ASN A 30 -27.28 10.93 6.24
CA ASN A 30 -28.37 11.24 5.32
C ASN A 30 -28.27 10.42 4.02
N PRO A 31 -29.36 9.78 3.55
CA PRO A 31 -29.37 9.07 2.28
C PRO A 31 -29.22 10.08 1.13
N VAL A 32 -28.00 10.24 0.62
CA VAL A 32 -27.71 11.06 -0.55
C VAL A 32 -28.08 10.29 -1.82
N ASP A 33 -28.83 10.96 -2.70
CA ASP A 33 -29.28 10.49 -4.02
C ASP A 33 -28.10 9.87 -4.82
N PRO A 34 -28.22 8.62 -5.30
CA PRO A 34 -27.15 7.92 -6.02
C PRO A 34 -26.76 8.58 -7.36
N SER A 35 -27.52 9.55 -7.86
CA SER A 35 -27.26 10.25 -9.13
C SER A 35 -26.19 11.35 -9.05
N THR A 36 -25.75 11.78 -7.86
CA THR A 36 -24.78 12.88 -7.68
C THR A 36 -23.35 12.45 -7.36
N ARG A 37 -23.04 11.14 -7.37
CA ARG A 37 -21.68 10.65 -7.09
C ARG A 37 -20.73 10.92 -8.26
N SER A 38 -19.57 11.50 -7.98
CA SER A 38 -18.47 11.54 -8.95
C SER A 38 -18.03 10.10 -9.28
N PRO A 39 -17.60 9.81 -10.52
CA PRO A 39 -17.25 8.45 -10.95
C PRO A 39 -15.97 7.88 -10.31
N VAL A 40 -15.33 8.64 -9.42
CA VAL A 40 -14.14 8.27 -8.66
C VAL A 40 -14.35 8.74 -7.22
N ASP A 41 -15.10 7.96 -6.46
CA ASP A 41 -15.24 8.18 -5.02
C ASP A 41 -13.94 7.72 -4.34
N PRO A 42 -13.16 8.63 -3.72
CA PRO A 42 -11.92 8.29 -3.02
C PRO A 42 -12.16 7.26 -1.92
N ASP A 43 -13.33 7.29 -1.28
CA ASP A 43 -13.69 6.42 -0.16
C ASP A 43 -13.93 4.99 -0.63
N LEU A 44 -14.45 4.80 -1.85
CA LEU A 44 -14.63 3.47 -2.45
C LEU A 44 -13.31 2.83 -2.88
N LEU A 45 -12.32 3.63 -3.30
CA LEU A 45 -10.98 3.15 -3.59
C LEU A 45 -10.18 2.89 -2.31
N GLN A 46 -10.33 3.75 -1.30
CA GLN A 46 -9.73 3.56 0.01
C GLN A 46 -10.28 2.32 0.72
N ALA A 47 -11.56 1.99 0.54
CA ALA A 47 -12.13 0.77 1.10
C ALA A 47 -11.71 -0.51 0.33
N SER A 48 -11.22 -0.39 -0.91
CA SER A 48 -10.53 -1.51 -1.61
C SER A 48 -9.09 -1.76 -1.12
N VAL A 49 -8.52 -0.84 -0.32
CA VAL A 49 -7.15 -0.92 0.27
C VAL A 49 -7.04 -1.97 1.37
N GLU A 50 -8.17 -2.56 1.74
CA GLU A 50 -8.44 -3.03 3.08
C GLU A 50 -8.57 -4.57 3.13
N SER A 51 -8.79 -5.20 1.96
CA SER A 51 -8.72 -6.65 1.70
C SER A 51 -7.35 -7.33 1.90
N PRO A 52 -6.18 -6.69 1.64
CA PRO A 52 -4.86 -7.32 1.78
C PRO A 52 -4.52 -7.80 3.20
N ALA A 53 -5.07 -7.18 4.25
CA ALA A 53 -4.72 -7.48 5.64
C ALA A 53 -5.08 -8.92 6.05
N ILE A 54 -6.22 -9.45 5.58
CA ILE A 54 -6.63 -10.83 5.86
C ILE A 54 -5.68 -11.82 5.23
N PHE A 55 -5.21 -11.55 4.02
CA PHE A 55 -4.25 -12.42 3.37
C PHE A 55 -2.86 -12.35 4.02
N VAL A 56 -2.49 -11.22 4.64
CA VAL A 56 -1.30 -11.14 5.50
C VAL A 56 -1.48 -12.03 6.74
N VAL A 57 -2.64 -11.99 7.40
CA VAL A 57 -2.94 -12.87 8.54
C VAL A 57 -2.96 -14.35 8.12
N ALA A 58 -3.57 -14.67 6.97
CA ALA A 58 -3.59 -16.02 6.42
C ALA A 58 -2.17 -16.52 6.09
N SER A 59 -1.32 -15.65 5.55
CA SER A 59 0.10 -15.94 5.29
C SER A 59 0.86 -16.24 6.58
N HIS A 60 0.73 -15.40 7.61
CA HIS A 60 1.37 -15.65 8.91
C HIS A 60 0.86 -16.93 9.59
N THR A 61 -0.44 -17.20 9.50
CA THR A 61 -1.03 -18.45 10.02
C THR A 61 -0.46 -19.67 9.28
N SER A 62 -0.31 -19.57 7.97
CA SER A 62 0.30 -20.62 7.15
C SER A 62 1.79 -20.81 7.48
N LEU A 63 2.53 -19.74 7.76
CA LEU A 63 3.92 -19.83 8.25
C LEU A 63 4.02 -20.49 9.64
N CYS A 64 2.98 -20.40 10.47
CA CYS A 64 2.95 -21.07 11.77
C CYS A 64 2.73 -22.58 11.66
N PHE A 65 1.76 -23.01 10.84
CA PHE A 65 1.22 -24.37 10.87
C PHE A 65 1.39 -25.17 9.57
N ALA A 66 1.72 -24.51 8.46
CA ALA A 66 1.71 -25.10 7.13
C ALA A 66 2.90 -24.65 6.26
N THR A 67 4.10 -24.60 6.84
CA THR A 67 5.33 -24.20 6.13
C THR A 67 5.64 -25.04 4.91
N PHE A 68 5.17 -26.30 4.89
CA PHE A 68 5.29 -27.20 3.73
C PHE A 68 4.57 -26.70 2.46
N LEU A 69 3.67 -25.71 2.57
CA LEU A 69 2.99 -25.09 1.44
C LEU A 69 3.72 -23.86 0.87
N VAL A 70 4.82 -23.41 1.51
CA VAL A 70 5.60 -22.25 1.04
C VAL A 70 6.35 -22.55 -0.26
N PRO A 71 7.04 -23.70 -0.41
CA PRO A 71 7.63 -24.09 -1.68
C PRO A 71 6.55 -24.40 -2.74
N PRO A 72 6.84 -24.21 -4.04
CA PRO A 72 5.88 -24.46 -5.12
C PRO A 72 5.60 -25.96 -5.35
N SER A 73 6.30 -26.85 -4.65
CA SER A 73 6.06 -28.30 -4.67
C SER A 73 6.34 -28.92 -3.31
N VAL A 74 5.79 -30.11 -3.06
CA VAL A 74 6.01 -30.88 -1.81
C VAL A 74 7.40 -31.54 -1.79
N ALA A 75 8.02 -31.73 -2.96
CA ALA A 75 9.35 -32.29 -3.12
C ALA A 75 10.04 -31.68 -4.36
N GLU A 76 11.36 -31.86 -4.49
CA GLU A 76 12.15 -31.32 -5.61
C GLU A 76 11.56 -31.64 -7.00
N THR A 77 10.94 -32.80 -7.15
CA THR A 77 10.22 -33.24 -8.36
C THR A 77 8.81 -33.76 -8.05
N GLY A 78 8.17 -33.22 -7.00
CA GLY A 78 6.86 -33.65 -6.50
C GLY A 78 5.65 -33.05 -7.22
N LYS A 79 4.45 -33.56 -6.90
CA LYS A 79 3.18 -32.97 -7.35
C LYS A 79 2.83 -31.75 -6.49
N SER A 80 2.58 -30.60 -7.13
CA SER A 80 2.04 -29.42 -6.43
C SER A 80 0.61 -29.65 -5.96
N THR A 81 0.36 -29.41 -4.69
CA THR A 81 -0.98 -29.35 -4.09
C THR A 81 -1.72 -28.08 -4.54
N LEU A 82 -3.02 -27.97 -4.25
CA LEU A 82 -3.86 -26.84 -4.72
C LEU A 82 -3.27 -25.47 -4.36
N PHE A 83 -2.85 -25.28 -3.10
CA PHE A 83 -2.31 -24.01 -2.61
C PHE A 83 -0.82 -23.77 -2.96
N GLN A 84 -0.20 -24.66 -3.71
CA GLN A 84 1.15 -24.45 -4.27
C GLN A 84 1.09 -23.99 -5.73
N ARG A 85 -0.10 -24.03 -6.35
CA ARG A 85 -0.33 -23.58 -7.73
C ARG A 85 -0.47 -22.05 -7.80
N PRO A 86 -0.23 -21.44 -8.98
CA PRO A 86 -0.47 -20.02 -9.20
C PRO A 86 -1.87 -19.60 -8.77
N PHE A 87 -2.03 -18.33 -8.40
CA PHE A 87 -3.26 -17.72 -7.87
C PHE A 87 -3.67 -18.23 -6.49
N PHE A 88 -3.81 -19.55 -6.32
CA PHE A 88 -4.25 -20.15 -5.05
C PHE A 88 -3.21 -19.98 -3.94
N ARG A 89 -1.92 -20.03 -4.28
CA ARG A 89 -0.83 -19.79 -3.30
C ARG A 89 -0.78 -18.38 -2.74
N LEU A 90 -1.46 -17.41 -3.36
CA LEU A 90 -1.51 -16.04 -2.84
C LEU A 90 -2.13 -15.97 -1.45
N VAL A 91 -2.96 -16.95 -1.07
CA VAL A 91 -3.48 -17.07 0.30
C VAL A 91 -2.36 -17.28 1.33
N ILE A 92 -1.28 -17.93 0.91
CA ILE A 92 -0.14 -18.32 1.75
C ILE A 92 0.99 -17.30 1.64
N GLN A 93 1.10 -16.61 0.51
CA GLN A 93 2.22 -15.73 0.19
C GLN A 93 1.98 -14.26 0.62
N GLY A 94 2.73 -13.79 1.61
CA GLY A 94 2.60 -12.43 2.14
C GLY A 94 3.21 -11.32 1.27
N GLN A 95 4.26 -11.61 0.50
CA GLN A 95 5.05 -10.58 -0.22
C GLN A 95 4.21 -9.77 -1.21
N ALA A 96 3.26 -10.41 -1.91
CA ALA A 96 2.36 -9.76 -2.87
C ALA A 96 1.46 -8.71 -2.19
N TRP A 97 0.90 -9.06 -1.03
CA TRP A 97 0.01 -8.17 -0.28
C TRP A 97 0.74 -6.99 0.33
N VAL A 98 1.98 -7.22 0.81
CA VAL A 98 2.86 -6.15 1.28
C VAL A 98 3.20 -5.18 0.13
N ALA A 99 3.49 -5.69 -1.06
CA ALA A 99 3.73 -4.85 -2.23
C ALA A 99 2.51 -4.02 -2.62
N MET A 100 1.31 -4.62 -2.66
CA MET A 100 0.05 -3.89 -2.90
C MET A 100 -0.18 -2.81 -1.83
N PHE A 101 0.09 -3.12 -0.57
CA PHE A 101 -0.03 -2.13 0.51
C PHE A 101 0.88 -0.92 0.29
N PHE A 102 2.11 -1.11 -0.19
CA PHE A 102 3.00 0.01 -0.54
C PHE A 102 2.53 0.79 -1.77
N VAL A 103 1.93 0.15 -2.78
CA VAL A 103 1.31 0.86 -3.92
C VAL A 103 0.17 1.74 -3.43
N LEU A 104 -0.73 1.18 -2.62
CA LEU A 104 -1.88 1.88 -2.09
C LEU A 104 -1.46 2.98 -1.10
N LEU A 105 -0.40 2.76 -0.34
CA LEU A 105 0.24 3.75 0.51
C LEU A 105 0.64 4.98 -0.30
N GLY A 106 1.34 4.79 -1.42
CA GLY A 106 1.72 5.87 -2.34
C GLY A 106 0.51 6.59 -2.94
N PHE A 107 -0.49 5.82 -3.37
CA PHE A 107 -1.70 6.31 -4.02
C PHE A 107 -2.54 7.20 -3.09
N VAL A 108 -2.99 6.67 -1.95
CA VAL A 108 -3.92 7.35 -1.04
C VAL A 108 -3.29 8.61 -0.44
N ASN A 109 -2.00 8.55 -0.10
CA ASN A 109 -1.31 9.69 0.52
C ASN A 109 -0.97 10.80 -0.49
N SER A 110 -0.99 10.51 -1.79
CA SER A 110 -0.78 11.52 -2.82
C SER A 110 -2.08 12.17 -3.28
N LEU A 111 -3.22 11.49 -3.17
CA LEU A 111 -4.48 11.94 -3.76
C LEU A 111 -4.92 13.33 -3.27
N LYS A 112 -5.05 13.51 -1.95
CA LYS A 112 -5.50 14.80 -1.37
C LYS A 112 -4.54 15.97 -1.66
N PRO A 113 -3.22 15.87 -1.42
CA PRO A 113 -2.30 16.94 -1.78
C PRO A 113 -2.32 17.29 -3.27
N LEU A 114 -2.42 16.28 -4.15
CA LEU A 114 -2.48 16.49 -5.59
C LEU A 114 -3.80 17.16 -6.04
N GLN A 115 -4.92 16.82 -5.43
CA GLN A 115 -6.21 17.49 -5.66
C GLN A 115 -6.14 18.97 -5.30
N LEU A 116 -5.63 19.28 -4.10
CA LEU A 116 -5.46 20.66 -3.62
C LEU A 116 -4.51 21.44 -4.54
N ALA A 117 -3.37 20.87 -4.90
CA ALA A 117 -2.42 21.48 -5.82
C ALA A 117 -3.04 21.78 -7.20
N ARG A 118 -3.87 20.87 -7.73
CA ARG A 118 -4.58 21.07 -9.01
C ARG A 118 -5.69 22.11 -8.94
N SER A 119 -6.32 22.28 -7.78
CA SER A 119 -7.35 23.30 -7.56
C SER A 119 -6.78 24.71 -7.35
N GLY A 120 -5.45 24.86 -7.30
CA GLY A 120 -4.77 26.13 -7.01
C GLY A 120 -4.57 26.39 -5.51
N ALA A 121 -5.14 25.57 -4.63
CA ALA A 121 -4.99 25.65 -3.17
C ALA A 121 -3.65 25.06 -2.68
N VAL A 122 -2.52 25.56 -3.20
CA VAL A 122 -1.18 25.02 -2.90
C VAL A 122 -0.80 25.21 -1.43
N SER A 123 -1.17 26.33 -0.82
CA SER A 123 -0.92 26.58 0.61
C SER A 123 -1.58 25.52 1.50
N GLU A 124 -2.82 25.14 1.18
CA GLU A 124 -3.54 24.07 1.87
C GLU A 124 -2.92 22.69 1.59
N ALA A 125 -2.44 22.45 0.36
CA ALA A 125 -1.71 21.23 0.03
C ALA A 125 -0.45 21.08 0.91
N LEU A 126 0.33 22.15 1.06
CA LEU A 126 1.51 22.21 1.91
C LEU A 126 1.16 22.00 3.39
N GLY A 127 0.10 22.65 3.88
CA GLY A 127 -0.41 22.45 5.24
C GLY A 127 -0.89 21.02 5.49
N SER A 128 -1.52 20.39 4.50
CA SER A 128 -1.94 18.99 4.58
C SER A 128 -0.75 18.02 4.59
N LEU A 129 0.32 18.32 3.84
CA LEU A 129 1.54 17.50 3.83
C LEU A 129 2.29 17.59 5.15
N SER A 130 2.45 18.80 5.70
CA SER A 130 3.18 19.01 6.96
C SER A 130 2.48 18.33 8.14
N THR A 131 1.17 18.55 8.30
CA THR A 131 0.39 17.94 9.39
C THR A 131 0.20 16.44 9.23
N GLY A 132 0.07 15.95 7.99
CA GLY A 132 -0.07 14.53 7.67
C GLY A 132 1.14 13.70 8.11
N ALA A 133 2.35 14.25 7.95
CA ALA A 133 3.59 13.57 8.33
C ALA A 133 3.70 13.30 9.84
N PHE A 134 3.40 14.29 10.68
CA PHE A 134 3.51 14.16 12.14
C PHE A 134 2.43 13.25 12.74
N ARG A 135 1.16 13.43 12.34
CA ARG A 135 0.05 12.64 12.88
C ARG A 135 0.23 11.15 12.60
N ARG A 136 0.74 10.81 11.41
CA ARG A 136 0.97 9.42 11.02
C ARG A 136 2.09 8.77 11.81
N THR A 137 3.17 9.51 12.04
CA THR A 137 4.33 9.00 12.79
C THR A 137 3.91 8.61 14.20
N GLY A 138 3.14 9.46 14.90
CA GLY A 138 2.59 9.12 16.22
C GLY A 138 1.72 7.86 16.22
N ARG A 139 0.77 7.74 15.26
CA ARG A 139 -0.10 6.56 15.14
C ARG A 139 0.67 5.27 14.84
N LEU A 140 1.86 5.34 14.24
CA LEU A 140 2.68 4.17 13.96
C LEU A 140 3.55 3.79 15.17
N VAL A 141 4.08 4.79 15.89
CA VAL A 141 5.01 4.59 17.01
C VAL A 141 4.30 4.09 18.27
N PHE A 142 3.21 4.71 18.69
CA PHE A 142 2.60 4.40 19.99
C PHE A 142 2.04 2.97 20.09
N PRO A 143 1.23 2.47 19.14
CA PRO A 143 0.70 1.11 19.22
C PRO A 143 1.80 0.05 19.17
N ALA A 144 2.80 0.24 18.28
CA ALA A 144 3.95 -0.64 18.21
C ALA A 144 4.74 -0.65 19.53
N ALA A 145 4.95 0.53 20.10
CA ALA A 145 5.69 0.65 21.35
C ALA A 145 4.98 -0.06 22.51
N LEU A 146 3.65 0.06 22.56
CA LEU A 146 2.82 -0.62 23.54
C LEU A 146 2.88 -2.15 23.37
N VAL A 147 2.80 -2.67 22.15
CA VAL A 147 2.89 -4.12 21.91
C VAL A 147 4.25 -4.66 22.32
N THR A 148 5.35 -4.00 21.96
CA THR A 148 6.69 -4.39 22.40
C THR A 148 6.80 -4.39 23.93
N PHE A 149 6.26 -3.37 24.60
CA PHE A 149 6.26 -3.28 26.06
C PHE A 149 5.45 -4.42 26.71
N LEU A 150 4.25 -4.71 26.20
CA LEU A 150 3.41 -5.79 26.73
C LEU A 150 4.05 -7.16 26.50
N THR A 151 4.61 -7.41 25.31
CA THR A 151 5.30 -8.67 25.02
C THR A 151 6.57 -8.81 25.84
N TRP A 152 7.32 -7.72 26.03
CA TRP A 152 8.45 -7.68 26.97
C TRP A 152 7.99 -8.06 28.38
N LEU A 153 6.94 -7.43 28.90
CA LEU A 153 6.42 -7.67 30.25
C LEU A 153 6.03 -9.15 30.44
N VAL A 154 5.25 -9.69 29.50
CA VAL A 154 4.80 -11.09 29.50
C VAL A 154 5.98 -12.06 29.37
N SER A 155 7.04 -11.68 28.64
CA SER A 155 8.25 -12.49 28.52
C SER A 155 9.05 -12.59 29.82
N GLN A 156 9.08 -11.53 30.64
CA GLN A 156 9.72 -11.58 31.95
C GLN A 156 9.00 -12.52 32.92
N PHE A 157 7.68 -12.70 32.78
CA PHE A 157 6.92 -13.69 33.55
C PHE A 157 7.07 -15.13 33.02
N GLY A 158 7.84 -15.35 31.96
CA GLY A 158 8.08 -16.70 31.41
C GLY A 158 6.89 -17.32 30.67
N ALA A 159 5.85 -16.54 30.33
CA ALA A 159 4.64 -17.08 29.70
C ALA A 159 4.89 -17.68 28.29
N PHE A 160 5.92 -17.22 27.58
CA PHE A 160 6.29 -17.74 26.26
C PHE A 160 7.04 -19.09 26.31
N GLN A 161 7.31 -19.66 27.49
CA GLN A 161 7.97 -20.97 27.58
C GLN A 161 7.12 -22.09 26.98
N LEU A 162 5.78 -21.98 27.05
CA LEU A 162 4.87 -22.93 26.40
C LEU A 162 4.94 -22.81 24.87
N ALA A 163 4.88 -21.57 24.35
CA ALA A 163 5.00 -21.28 22.92
C ALA A 163 6.28 -21.86 22.30
N ARG A 164 7.38 -21.90 23.06
CA ARG A 164 8.66 -22.49 22.65
C ARG A 164 8.68 -24.02 22.56
N ARG A 165 7.67 -24.70 23.13
CA ARG A 165 7.55 -26.16 23.13
C ARG A 165 6.52 -26.67 22.13
N VAL A 166 5.75 -25.79 21.50
CA VAL A 166 4.76 -26.15 20.48
C VAL A 166 5.46 -26.46 19.16
N ASP A 167 4.95 -27.46 18.44
CA ASP A 167 5.38 -27.81 17.08
C ASP A 167 4.78 -26.83 16.04
N ALA A 168 5.09 -25.55 16.22
CA ALA A 168 4.76 -24.47 15.31
C ALA A 168 6.04 -23.67 15.07
N PHE A 169 6.64 -23.84 13.88
CA PHE A 169 7.97 -23.28 13.58
C PHE A 169 8.04 -21.81 13.91
N TRP A 170 7.04 -21.05 13.44
CA TRP A 170 7.05 -19.61 13.60
C TRP A 170 6.93 -19.21 15.08
N LEU A 171 5.89 -19.69 15.77
CA LEU A 171 5.68 -19.40 17.20
C LEU A 171 6.90 -19.75 18.07
N ARG A 172 7.58 -20.85 17.76
CA ARG A 172 8.80 -21.27 18.46
C ARG A 172 10.00 -20.35 18.21
N SER A 173 10.15 -19.85 16.98
CA SER A 173 11.30 -19.00 16.61
C SER A 173 11.10 -17.53 16.93
N THR A 174 9.86 -17.04 17.08
CA THR A 174 9.57 -15.68 17.56
C THR A 174 9.47 -15.52 19.07
N ALA A 175 9.23 -16.61 19.81
CA ALA A 175 8.94 -16.51 21.23
C ALA A 175 10.13 -15.89 22.02
N PRO A 176 9.96 -14.69 22.62
CA PRO A 176 11.05 -14.01 23.32
C PRO A 176 11.45 -14.77 24.58
N LYS A 177 12.73 -14.66 24.94
CA LYS A 177 13.29 -15.32 26.13
C LYS A 177 13.29 -14.36 27.33
N PRO A 178 13.00 -14.85 28.55
CA PRO A 178 13.16 -14.05 29.76
C PRO A 178 14.63 -13.63 29.92
N SER A 179 14.83 -12.41 30.41
CA SER A 179 16.16 -11.87 30.66
C SER A 179 16.74 -12.41 31.98
N VAL A 180 18.07 -12.47 32.07
CA VAL A 180 18.78 -13.04 33.24
C VAL A 180 18.72 -12.11 34.46
N SER A 181 18.54 -10.80 34.25
CA SER A 181 18.42 -9.79 35.30
C SER A 181 17.46 -8.67 34.89
N LEU A 182 16.92 -7.93 35.88
CA LEU A 182 16.05 -6.77 35.62
C LEU A 182 16.75 -5.65 34.83
N VAL A 183 18.04 -5.42 35.11
CA VAL A 183 18.85 -4.44 34.37
C VAL A 183 18.99 -4.86 32.90
N ALA A 184 19.32 -6.14 32.65
CA ALA A 184 19.40 -6.66 31.29
C ALA A 184 18.03 -6.65 30.57
N ALA A 185 16.94 -6.84 31.30
CA ALA A 185 15.58 -6.73 30.76
C ALA A 185 15.26 -5.30 30.30
N VAL A 186 15.59 -4.28 31.09
CA VAL A 186 15.35 -2.88 30.73
C VAL A 186 16.26 -2.43 29.59
N GLU A 187 17.55 -2.79 29.64
CA GLU A 187 18.48 -2.53 28.53
C GLU A 187 18.03 -3.20 27.23
N GLY A 188 17.57 -4.45 27.32
CA GLY A 188 16.99 -5.19 26.20
C GLY A 188 15.77 -4.46 25.62
N LEU A 189 14.86 -3.99 26.47
CA LEU A 189 13.69 -3.23 26.03
C LEU A 189 14.07 -1.96 25.27
N VAL A 190 14.98 -1.16 25.81
CA VAL A 190 15.46 0.08 25.15
C VAL A 190 16.14 -0.25 23.82
N ARG A 191 16.94 -1.32 23.79
CA ARG A 191 17.63 -1.78 22.58
C ARG A 191 16.65 -2.22 21.50
N GLU A 192 15.63 -3.00 21.83
CA GLU A 192 14.64 -3.46 20.84
C GLU A 192 13.74 -2.30 20.36
N PHE A 193 13.42 -1.33 21.24
CA PHE A 193 12.76 -0.10 20.82
C PHE A 193 13.61 0.67 19.81
N ALA A 194 14.88 0.91 20.12
CA ALA A 194 15.80 1.57 19.19
C ALA A 194 16.00 0.74 17.91
N GLY A 195 16.15 -0.59 18.06
CA GLY A 195 16.39 -1.53 16.98
C GLY A 195 15.27 -1.57 15.95
N THR A 196 14.02 -1.45 16.40
CA THR A 196 12.84 -1.35 15.52
C THR A 196 12.97 -0.21 14.51
N TRP A 197 13.52 0.93 14.93
CA TRP A 197 13.63 2.14 14.10
C TRP A 197 14.97 2.31 13.40
N LEU A 198 16.05 1.78 13.99
CA LEU A 198 17.40 1.86 13.42
C LEU A 198 17.64 0.76 12.39
N TYR A 199 17.31 -0.48 12.75
CA TYR A 199 17.64 -1.68 11.97
C TYR A 199 16.40 -2.34 11.36
N GLY A 200 15.20 -2.11 11.92
CA GLY A 200 13.96 -2.73 11.45
C GLY A 200 13.75 -4.14 12.00
N GLU A 201 14.35 -4.46 13.14
CA GLU A 201 14.20 -5.75 13.80
C GLU A 201 13.71 -5.53 15.23
N ASN A 202 12.80 -6.41 15.68
CA ASN A 202 12.31 -6.45 17.05
C ASN A 202 12.10 -7.90 17.47
N SER A 203 12.85 -8.33 18.47
CA SER A 203 12.81 -9.70 19.01
C SER A 203 11.54 -9.99 19.80
N TYR A 204 10.85 -8.97 20.31
CA TYR A 204 9.59 -9.12 21.04
C TYR A 204 8.37 -9.14 20.11
N ASP A 205 8.45 -8.56 18.91
CA ASP A 205 7.33 -8.51 17.98
C ASP A 205 7.85 -8.45 16.54
N GLN A 206 8.12 -9.61 15.94
CA GLN A 206 8.75 -9.66 14.63
C GLN A 206 7.98 -8.94 13.52
N PRO A 207 6.63 -8.99 13.43
CA PRO A 207 5.87 -8.22 12.45
C PRO A 207 6.22 -6.72 12.38
N GLN A 208 6.82 -6.14 13.42
CA GLN A 208 7.29 -4.75 13.44
C GLN A 208 8.39 -4.42 12.42
N TRP A 209 8.99 -5.43 11.77
CA TRP A 209 9.94 -5.19 10.68
C TRP A 209 9.37 -4.29 9.57
N ALA A 210 8.04 -4.31 9.40
CA ALA A 210 7.35 -3.49 8.40
C ALA A 210 7.25 -2.00 8.79
N LEU A 211 7.38 -1.63 10.07
CA LEU A 211 7.17 -0.26 10.55
C LEU A 211 8.16 0.74 9.93
N LEU A 212 9.44 0.40 9.96
CA LEU A 212 10.49 1.25 9.43
C LEU A 212 10.38 1.45 7.90
N PRO A 213 10.17 0.40 7.08
CA PRO A 213 9.74 0.52 5.69
C PRO A 213 8.52 1.44 5.48
N LEU A 214 7.47 1.32 6.29
CA LEU A 214 6.25 2.12 6.16
C LEU A 214 6.47 3.59 6.48
N PHE A 215 7.27 3.86 7.50
CA PHE A 215 7.68 5.21 7.85
C PHE A 215 8.51 5.84 6.72
N ARG A 216 9.55 5.14 6.23
CA ARG A 216 10.38 5.58 5.10
C ARG A 216 9.55 5.81 3.84
N GLY A 217 8.63 4.90 3.51
CA GLY A 217 7.74 5.02 2.36
C GLY A 217 6.83 6.25 2.45
N SER A 218 6.29 6.54 3.63
CA SER A 218 5.48 7.73 3.86
C SER A 218 6.30 9.02 3.67
N LEU A 219 7.54 9.05 4.17
CA LEU A 219 8.46 10.17 3.96
C LEU A 219 8.81 10.37 2.48
N TYR A 220 8.94 9.30 1.69
CA TYR A 220 9.14 9.44 0.24
C TYR A 220 7.98 10.20 -0.41
N VAL A 221 6.73 9.84 -0.09
CA VAL A 221 5.56 10.56 -0.61
C VAL A 221 5.60 12.03 -0.20
N PHE A 222 5.79 12.31 1.09
CA PHE A 222 5.76 13.68 1.59
C PHE A 222 6.87 14.55 1.02
N MET A 223 8.10 14.04 0.96
CA MET A 223 9.24 14.80 0.44
C MET A 223 9.12 15.02 -1.06
N THR A 224 8.71 14.00 -1.82
CA THR A 224 8.51 14.12 -3.27
C THR A 224 7.40 15.12 -3.58
N LEU A 225 6.26 15.05 -2.89
CA LEU A 225 5.17 16.01 -3.11
C LEU A 225 5.54 17.41 -2.62
N LEU A 226 6.22 17.55 -1.48
CA LEU A 226 6.68 18.84 -0.99
C LEU A 226 7.60 19.54 -2.01
N ALA A 227 8.53 18.81 -2.61
CA ALA A 227 9.43 19.33 -3.64
C ALA A 227 8.71 19.68 -4.95
N LEU A 228 7.63 18.95 -5.27
CA LEU A 228 7.01 18.99 -6.59
C LEU A 228 5.66 19.70 -6.64
N VAL A 229 5.05 20.07 -5.50
CA VAL A 229 3.67 20.58 -5.43
C VAL A 229 3.41 21.80 -6.31
N ASN A 230 4.43 22.67 -6.46
CA ASN A 230 4.38 23.89 -7.28
C ASN A 230 4.62 23.64 -8.78
N THR A 231 4.96 22.42 -9.17
CA THR A 231 5.30 22.09 -10.56
C THR A 231 4.08 21.58 -11.33
N THR A 232 4.18 21.53 -12.67
CA THR A 232 3.09 21.02 -13.51
C THR A 232 2.89 19.51 -13.33
N PRO A 233 1.67 18.97 -13.48
CA PRO A 233 1.41 17.53 -13.33
C PRO A 233 2.28 16.63 -14.21
N ARG A 234 2.61 17.09 -15.44
CA ARG A 234 3.49 16.35 -16.35
C ARG A 234 4.91 16.27 -15.80
N PHE A 235 5.43 17.37 -15.27
CA PHE A 235 6.76 17.39 -14.65
C PHE A 235 6.80 16.48 -13.42
N ARG A 236 5.76 16.51 -12.58
CA ARG A 236 5.65 15.61 -11.41
C ARG A 236 5.70 14.15 -11.82
N LEU A 237 4.89 13.76 -12.79
CA LEU A 237 4.88 12.39 -13.31
C LEU A 237 6.26 11.97 -13.86
N CYS A 238 6.95 12.84 -14.60
CA CYS A 238 8.30 12.56 -15.07
C CYS A 238 9.30 12.38 -13.92
N ALA A 239 9.22 13.22 -12.89
CA ALA A 239 10.08 13.11 -11.70
C ALA A 239 9.79 11.81 -10.92
N GLU A 240 8.53 11.42 -10.78
CA GLU A 240 8.12 10.16 -10.16
C GLU A 240 8.63 8.94 -10.95
N ILE A 241 8.53 8.98 -12.29
CA ILE A 241 9.10 7.94 -13.17
C ILE A 241 10.62 7.85 -12.99
N LEU A 242 11.32 8.98 -12.93
CA LEU A 242 12.76 9.01 -12.71
C LEU A 242 13.13 8.36 -11.36
N LEU A 243 12.40 8.72 -10.30
CA LEU A 243 12.59 8.12 -8.97
C LEU A 243 12.28 6.62 -8.98
N TYR A 244 11.23 6.19 -9.69
CA TYR A 244 10.90 4.78 -9.88
C TYR A 244 12.04 4.02 -10.57
N VAL A 245 12.55 4.53 -11.70
CA VAL A 245 13.66 3.92 -12.45
C VAL A 245 14.94 3.89 -11.61
N TRP A 246 15.21 4.92 -10.83
CA TRP A 246 16.33 4.93 -9.90
C TRP A 246 16.20 3.84 -8.82
N ARG A 247 15.00 3.62 -8.28
CA ARG A 247 14.75 2.51 -7.33
C ARG A 247 14.90 1.14 -7.97
N TRP A 248 14.47 1.01 -9.22
CA TRP A 248 14.67 -0.19 -10.01
C TRP A 248 16.16 -0.51 -10.19
N ALA A 249 16.94 0.49 -10.60
CA ALA A 249 18.38 0.35 -10.89
C ALA A 249 19.23 0.08 -9.63
N THR A 250 18.79 0.54 -8.46
CA THR A 250 19.51 0.35 -7.18
C THR A 250 19.21 -1.00 -6.50
N LEU A 251 18.56 -1.94 -7.20
CA LEU A 251 18.20 -3.28 -6.68
C LEU A 251 17.26 -3.26 -5.46
N ARG A 252 16.51 -2.17 -5.25
CA ARG A 252 15.66 -1.96 -4.07
C ARG A 252 14.17 -1.89 -4.45
N SER A 253 13.65 -2.99 -4.99
CA SER A 253 12.28 -3.13 -5.50
C SER A 253 11.16 -3.04 -4.46
N GLY A 254 11.40 -3.40 -3.20
CA GLY A 254 10.30 -3.60 -2.24
C GLY A 254 9.47 -2.35 -1.96
N VAL A 255 10.05 -1.35 -1.30
CA VAL A 255 9.28 -0.23 -0.74
C VAL A 255 9.14 0.92 -1.75
N GLY A 256 10.29 1.49 -2.17
CA GLY A 256 10.29 2.73 -2.94
C GLY A 256 9.64 2.60 -4.31
N MET A 257 9.86 1.49 -5.00
CA MET A 257 9.29 1.23 -6.33
C MET A 257 7.76 1.23 -6.31
N ASN A 258 7.18 0.51 -5.34
CA ASN A 258 5.73 0.43 -5.16
C ASN A 258 5.14 1.78 -4.73
N ILE A 259 5.83 2.52 -3.86
CA ILE A 259 5.38 3.85 -3.45
C ILE A 259 5.31 4.80 -4.64
N PHE A 260 6.37 4.92 -5.44
CA PHE A 260 6.38 5.80 -6.61
C PHE A 260 5.36 5.37 -7.65
N ALA A 261 5.17 4.06 -7.87
CA ALA A 261 4.09 3.57 -8.73
C ALA A 261 2.71 4.00 -8.21
N GLY A 262 2.47 3.93 -6.90
CA GLY A 262 1.27 4.45 -6.27
C GLY A 262 1.05 5.95 -6.50
N MET A 263 2.10 6.76 -6.36
CA MET A 263 2.05 8.20 -6.66
C MET A 263 1.66 8.46 -8.12
N MET A 264 2.29 7.75 -9.05
CA MET A 264 1.99 7.82 -10.48
C MET A 264 0.53 7.44 -10.79
N LEU A 265 0.02 6.40 -10.12
CA LEU A 265 -1.38 6.01 -10.24
C LEU A 265 -2.34 7.10 -9.74
N ALA A 266 -1.98 7.82 -8.67
CA ALA A 266 -2.78 8.94 -8.17
C ALA A 266 -2.80 10.11 -9.16
N GLU A 267 -1.66 10.42 -9.77
CA GLU A 267 -1.56 11.42 -10.85
C GLU A 267 -2.41 11.03 -12.06
N LEU A 268 -2.38 9.77 -12.46
CA LEU A 268 -3.16 9.25 -13.58
C LEU A 268 -4.67 9.28 -13.27
N SER A 269 -5.07 8.85 -12.08
CA SER A 269 -6.46 8.88 -11.60
C SER A 269 -7.09 10.28 -11.73
N LEU A 270 -6.37 11.31 -11.27
CA LEU A 270 -6.82 12.69 -11.35
C LEU A 270 -6.80 13.24 -12.78
N SER A 271 -5.85 12.80 -13.60
CA SER A 271 -5.78 13.16 -15.02
C SER A 271 -6.96 12.57 -15.80
N THR A 272 -7.36 11.33 -15.51
CA THR A 272 -8.54 10.67 -16.09
C THR A 272 -9.85 11.23 -15.55
N SER A 273 -9.86 11.82 -14.36
CA SER A 273 -11.05 12.47 -13.80
C SER A 273 -11.29 13.86 -14.39
N ASN A 274 -10.22 14.65 -14.57
CA ASN A 274 -10.30 16.00 -15.14
C ASN A 274 -10.35 16.00 -16.65
N CYS A 275 -9.65 15.05 -17.27
CA CYS A 275 -9.84 14.75 -18.67
C CYS A 275 -11.01 13.77 -18.71
N GLN A 276 -12.22 14.29 -18.86
CA GLN A 276 -13.21 13.65 -19.72
C GLN A 276 -12.52 13.42 -21.07
N ILE A 277 -11.64 12.42 -21.16
CA ILE A 277 -11.12 11.88 -22.40
C ILE A 277 -12.35 11.25 -23.02
N SER A 278 -13.05 12.12 -23.73
CA SER A 278 -13.78 11.81 -24.93
C SER A 278 -14.73 10.63 -24.78
N ALA A 279 -15.98 11.00 -24.55
CA ALA A 279 -17.13 10.43 -25.25
C ALA A 279 -16.96 10.30 -26.79
N SER A 280 -15.79 10.67 -27.36
CA SER A 280 -15.41 10.57 -28.77
C SER A 280 -14.49 9.37 -29.09
N LEU A 281 -13.84 8.72 -28.12
CA LEU A 281 -13.17 7.44 -28.35
C LEU A 281 -14.06 6.35 -27.76
N LYS A 282 -14.95 5.77 -28.58
CA LYS A 282 -15.65 4.53 -28.23
C LYS A 282 -14.61 3.59 -27.59
N PRO A 283 -14.80 3.08 -26.36
CA PRO A 283 -13.84 2.16 -25.79
C PRO A 283 -13.83 0.93 -26.70
N ARG A 284 -12.82 0.83 -27.57
CA ARG A 284 -12.52 -0.37 -28.34
C ARG A 284 -12.56 -1.52 -27.33
N ALA A 285 -13.22 -2.63 -27.62
CA ALA A 285 -13.37 -3.75 -26.68
C ALA A 285 -12.06 -4.13 -25.96
N LEU A 286 -10.92 -3.90 -26.61
CA LEU A 286 -9.58 -3.96 -26.06
C LEU A 286 -9.38 -3.16 -24.74
N PHE A 287 -9.87 -1.93 -24.64
CA PHE A 287 -9.79 -1.13 -23.39
C PHE A 287 -10.72 -1.66 -22.28
N GLN A 288 -11.74 -2.45 -22.62
CA GLN A 288 -12.59 -3.13 -21.63
C GLN A 288 -11.94 -4.43 -21.13
N THR A 289 -11.15 -5.13 -21.97
CA THR A 289 -10.52 -6.41 -21.62
C THR A 289 -9.12 -6.28 -21.02
N ILE A 290 -8.34 -5.24 -21.40
CA ILE A 290 -7.00 -4.97 -20.86
C ILE A 290 -6.95 -4.99 -19.33
N PRO A 291 -7.87 -4.34 -18.59
CA PRO A 291 -7.82 -4.31 -17.13
C PRO A 291 -7.88 -5.70 -16.48
N TYR A 292 -8.70 -6.60 -17.03
CA TYR A 292 -8.80 -7.98 -16.54
C TYR A 292 -7.53 -8.77 -16.86
N GLY A 293 -6.97 -8.58 -18.05
CA GLY A 293 -5.67 -9.16 -18.43
C GLY A 293 -4.54 -8.70 -17.50
N LEU A 294 -4.51 -7.41 -17.15
CA LEU A 294 -3.55 -6.85 -16.19
C LEU A 294 -3.69 -7.45 -14.80
N VAL A 295 -4.93 -7.62 -14.30
CA VAL A 295 -5.16 -8.26 -13.00
C VAL A 295 -4.76 -9.74 -13.02
N ILE A 296 -5.16 -10.50 -14.04
CA ILE A 296 -4.82 -11.93 -14.15
C ILE A 296 -3.30 -12.10 -14.24
N LEU A 297 -2.65 -11.35 -15.14
CA LEU A 297 -1.20 -11.41 -15.27
C LEU A 297 -0.51 -10.93 -13.99
N GLY A 298 -1.01 -9.86 -13.37
CA GLY A 298 -0.46 -9.34 -12.11
C GLY A 298 -0.54 -10.35 -10.97
N LEU A 299 -1.69 -11.02 -10.79
CA LEU A 299 -1.85 -12.09 -9.80
C LEU A 299 -0.96 -13.30 -10.10
N TYR A 300 -0.75 -13.63 -11.38
CA TYR A 300 0.17 -14.68 -11.79
C TYR A 300 1.62 -14.33 -11.41
N LEU A 301 2.09 -13.11 -11.70
CA LEU A 301 3.42 -12.64 -11.30
C LEU A 301 3.57 -12.60 -9.77
N CYS A 302 2.55 -12.11 -9.06
CA CYS A 302 2.53 -12.11 -7.59
C CYS A 302 2.64 -13.51 -6.97
N SER A 303 2.34 -14.56 -7.73
CA SER A 303 2.43 -15.94 -7.26
C SER A 303 3.87 -16.47 -7.25
N PHE A 304 4.86 -15.76 -7.80
CA PHE A 304 6.23 -16.28 -7.88
C PHE A 304 6.82 -16.65 -6.50
N PRO A 305 7.35 -17.86 -6.29
CA PRO A 305 7.90 -18.29 -4.99
C PRO A 305 9.13 -17.51 -4.55
N ASP A 306 9.34 -17.42 -3.23
CA ASP A 306 10.57 -16.82 -2.68
C ASP A 306 11.77 -17.78 -2.78
N GLU A 307 11.52 -19.07 -2.56
CA GLU A 307 12.51 -20.14 -2.62
C GLU A 307 12.03 -21.27 -3.52
N TYR A 308 12.98 -22.01 -4.08
CA TYR A 308 12.74 -23.22 -4.86
C TYR A 308 11.92 -23.01 -6.14
N ALA A 309 12.15 -21.90 -6.85
CA ALA A 309 11.42 -21.56 -8.07
C ALA A 309 11.56 -22.64 -9.17
N GLU A 310 12.63 -23.42 -9.14
CA GLU A 310 12.91 -24.53 -10.06
C GLU A 310 11.99 -25.74 -9.89
N GLN A 311 11.34 -25.92 -8.74
CA GLN A 311 10.57 -27.14 -8.43
C GLN A 311 9.21 -27.24 -9.15
N ALA A 312 8.77 -26.19 -9.84
CA ALA A 312 7.57 -26.24 -10.67
C ALA A 312 7.79 -25.55 -12.02
N ALA A 313 7.22 -26.11 -13.08
CA ALA A 313 7.44 -25.62 -14.45
C ALA A 313 6.99 -24.15 -14.63
N TRP A 314 5.87 -23.76 -14.02
CA TRP A 314 5.34 -22.39 -14.11
C TRP A 314 6.24 -21.37 -13.40
N SER A 315 6.82 -21.73 -12.25
CA SER A 315 7.73 -20.84 -11.50
C SER A 315 9.11 -20.82 -12.12
N SER A 316 9.59 -21.94 -12.66
CA SER A 316 10.84 -22.03 -13.41
C SER A 316 10.79 -21.19 -14.69
N GLN A 317 9.66 -21.22 -15.42
CA GLN A 317 9.46 -20.33 -16.56
C GLN A 317 9.56 -18.85 -16.16
N LEU A 318 8.93 -18.45 -15.06
CA LEU A 318 9.05 -17.09 -14.53
C LEU A 318 10.48 -16.78 -14.09
N ALA A 319 11.19 -17.74 -13.51
CA ALA A 319 12.59 -17.62 -13.12
C ALA A 319 13.47 -17.25 -14.33
N HIS A 320 13.31 -17.99 -15.43
CA HIS A 320 14.00 -17.69 -16.68
C HIS A 320 13.64 -16.32 -17.27
N ILE A 321 12.37 -15.91 -17.20
CA ILE A 321 11.93 -14.60 -17.69
C ILE A 321 12.58 -13.48 -16.89
N GLY A 322 12.55 -13.54 -15.55
CA GLY A 322 13.10 -12.46 -14.77
C GLY A 322 14.63 -12.49 -14.68
N ASP A 323 15.32 -13.60 -14.98
CA ASP A 323 16.77 -13.58 -15.21
C ASP A 323 17.14 -12.72 -16.44
N ALA A 324 16.25 -12.65 -17.43
CA ALA A 324 16.42 -11.79 -18.60
C ALA A 324 15.99 -10.34 -18.37
N VAL A 325 14.96 -10.12 -17.52
CA VAL A 325 14.36 -8.78 -17.31
C VAL A 325 14.99 -8.04 -16.12
N PHE A 326 15.35 -8.74 -15.06
CA PHE A 326 15.85 -8.14 -13.83
C PHE A 326 17.37 -8.10 -13.81
N LEU A 327 17.90 -7.10 -13.09
CA LEU A 327 19.34 -6.96 -12.91
C LEU A 327 19.88 -8.10 -12.04
N LYS A 328 21.11 -8.55 -12.32
CA LYS A 328 21.79 -9.58 -11.52
C LYS A 328 21.89 -9.14 -10.05
N GLY A 329 21.59 -10.05 -9.13
CA GLY A 329 21.55 -9.78 -7.69
C GLY A 329 20.23 -9.17 -7.18
N SER A 330 19.22 -9.04 -8.05
CA SER A 330 17.86 -8.67 -7.63
C SER A 330 17.18 -9.82 -6.86
N ASN A 331 16.44 -9.47 -5.82
CA ASN A 331 15.51 -10.42 -5.19
C ASN A 331 14.28 -10.58 -6.09
N MET A 332 14.30 -11.64 -6.89
CA MET A 332 13.34 -11.89 -7.95
C MET A 332 11.88 -11.92 -7.48
N SER A 333 11.63 -12.60 -6.36
CA SER A 333 10.31 -12.70 -5.72
C SER A 333 9.73 -11.33 -5.37
N ARG A 334 10.55 -10.44 -4.80
CA ARG A 334 10.13 -9.07 -4.50
C ARG A 334 9.85 -8.25 -5.76
N TYR A 335 10.64 -8.42 -6.82
CA TYR A 335 10.42 -7.72 -8.09
C TYR A 335 9.13 -8.16 -8.76
N PHE A 336 8.88 -9.48 -8.88
CA PHE A 336 7.64 -10.01 -9.42
C PHE A 336 6.42 -9.60 -8.59
N ALA A 337 6.49 -9.71 -7.26
CA ALA A 337 5.43 -9.28 -6.37
C ALA A 337 5.10 -7.79 -6.55
N SER A 338 6.12 -6.96 -6.74
CA SER A 338 5.96 -5.51 -6.91
C SER A 338 5.35 -5.15 -8.27
N ILE A 339 5.86 -5.70 -9.37
CA ILE A 339 5.29 -5.47 -10.71
C ILE A 339 3.86 -6.01 -10.76
N GLY A 340 3.63 -7.21 -10.23
CA GLY A 340 2.31 -7.82 -10.18
C GLY A 340 1.31 -6.97 -9.39
N ALA A 341 1.72 -6.46 -8.22
CA ALA A 341 0.90 -5.56 -7.41
C ALA A 341 0.52 -4.27 -8.17
N GLN A 342 1.49 -3.65 -8.86
CA GLN A 342 1.24 -2.46 -9.67
C GLN A 342 0.26 -2.73 -10.81
N MET A 343 0.38 -3.88 -11.49
CA MET A 343 -0.54 -4.29 -12.55
C MET A 343 -1.96 -4.55 -12.02
N VAL A 344 -2.08 -5.20 -10.86
CA VAL A 344 -3.37 -5.41 -10.20
C VAL A 344 -4.02 -4.07 -9.82
N CYS A 345 -3.28 -3.16 -9.18
CA CYS A 345 -3.78 -1.84 -8.81
C CYS A 345 -4.17 -1.00 -10.04
N LEU A 346 -3.37 -1.02 -11.11
CA LEU A 346 -3.68 -0.33 -12.36
C LEU A 346 -4.94 -0.93 -13.02
N GLY A 347 -5.04 -2.25 -13.11
CA GLY A 347 -6.21 -2.93 -13.67
C GLY A 347 -7.49 -2.66 -12.88
N ALA A 348 -7.39 -2.66 -11.55
CA ALA A 348 -8.48 -2.26 -10.68
C ALA A 348 -8.89 -0.80 -10.92
N MET A 349 -7.94 0.14 -11.01
CA MET A 349 -8.23 1.55 -11.28
C MET A 349 -8.94 1.78 -12.62
N LEU A 350 -8.52 1.06 -13.67
CA LEU A 350 -9.06 1.22 -15.03
C LEU A 350 -10.46 0.60 -15.21
N SER A 351 -10.84 -0.42 -14.42
CA SER A 351 -12.12 -1.13 -14.58
C SER A 351 -13.16 -0.71 -13.53
N PRO A 352 -14.29 -0.10 -13.92
CA PRO A 352 -15.39 0.20 -13.00
C PRO A 352 -16.00 -1.07 -12.36
N THR A 353 -16.05 -2.18 -13.09
CA THR A 353 -16.59 -3.45 -12.59
C THR A 353 -15.69 -4.04 -11.51
N LEU A 354 -14.37 -4.05 -11.72
CA LEU A 354 -13.43 -4.52 -10.70
C LEU A 354 -13.49 -3.65 -9.45
N ARG A 355 -13.58 -2.31 -9.60
CA ARG A 355 -13.82 -1.41 -8.47
C ARG A 355 -15.09 -1.76 -7.71
N ARG A 356 -16.20 -2.03 -8.41
CA ARG A 356 -17.48 -2.40 -7.80
C ARG A 356 -17.42 -3.74 -7.06
N ILE A 357 -16.69 -4.72 -7.59
CA ILE A 357 -16.49 -6.02 -6.93
C ILE A 357 -15.65 -5.81 -5.66
N LEU A 358 -14.54 -5.07 -5.77
CA LEU A 358 -13.64 -4.80 -4.65
C LEU A 358 -14.28 -3.90 -3.58
N SER A 359 -15.26 -3.06 -3.96
CA SER A 359 -16.03 -2.22 -3.04
C SER A 359 -17.29 -2.88 -2.47
N ASN A 360 -17.39 -4.21 -2.55
CA ASN A 360 -18.48 -4.96 -1.93
C ASN A 360 -18.47 -4.74 -0.41
N ARG A 361 -19.66 -4.54 0.19
CA ARG A 361 -19.87 -4.32 1.63
C ARG A 361 -19.12 -5.30 2.52
N VAL A 362 -19.02 -6.57 2.13
CA VAL A 362 -18.26 -7.58 2.90
C VAL A 362 -16.77 -7.27 2.91
N LEU A 363 -16.18 -6.92 1.77
CA LEU A 363 -14.76 -6.56 1.68
C LEU A 363 -14.46 -5.25 2.40
N LEU A 364 -15.38 -4.27 2.35
CA LEU A 364 -15.23 -3.02 3.10
C LEU A 364 -15.36 -3.23 4.60
N TRP A 365 -16.25 -4.13 5.04
CA TRP A 365 -16.38 -4.49 6.45
C TRP A 365 -15.15 -5.23 6.97
N LEU A 366 -14.63 -6.17 6.19
CA LEU A 366 -13.37 -6.87 6.49
C LEU A 366 -12.19 -5.89 6.58
N GLY A 367 -12.23 -4.89 5.71
CA GLY A 367 -11.36 -3.75 5.71
C GLY A 367 -11.36 -2.92 6.99
N SER A 368 -12.56 -2.47 7.38
CA SER A 368 -12.73 -1.57 8.52
C SER A 368 -12.31 -2.18 9.85
N ILE A 369 -12.29 -3.52 9.95
CA ILE A 369 -11.71 -4.25 11.09
C ILE A 369 -10.18 -4.09 11.13
N SER A 370 -9.53 -4.09 9.96
CA SER A 370 -8.07 -4.01 9.84
C SER A 370 -7.55 -2.58 10.01
N PHE A 371 -8.34 -1.58 9.61
CA PHE A 371 -8.06 -0.16 9.81
C PHE A 371 -9.31 0.54 10.33
N PRO A 372 -9.51 0.62 11.65
CA PRO A 372 -10.63 1.37 12.19
C PRO A 372 -10.50 2.84 11.79
N SER A 373 -11.43 3.29 10.94
CA SER A 373 -11.59 4.68 10.55
C SER A 373 -12.10 5.48 11.76
N THR A 374 -11.17 6.06 12.51
CA THR A 374 -11.46 7.09 13.53
C THR A 374 -11.24 8.48 12.98
#